data_AF-K1TZG4-F1
#
_entry.id   AF-K1TZG4-F1
#
_cell.length_a   1.000
_cell.length_b   1.000
_cell.length_c   1.000
_cell.angle_alpha   90.00
_cell.angle_beta   90.00
_cell.angle_gamma   90.00
#
_symmetry.space_group_name_H-M   'P 1'
#
loop_
_entity.id
_entity.type
_entity.pdbx_description
1 polymer ?
#
loop_
_entity_poly.entity_id
_entity_poly.type
_entity_poly.pdbx_seq_one_letter_code
_entity_poly.pdbx_strand_id
1 'polypeptide(L)'
;MLIEKWLTTFGKYLILMGRSFSRPERMRMFLKQYIKEMSQLGIDSIGIVLLISFFIGAVICIQMKLNIQSPWMPRWVSGYTTREIMLLEFSSSIMCLILAGKVGSNIASELGTMRVTQQIDAL
;
A
#
# COMPACT_ATOMS: atom_id res chain seq x y z
N MET A 1 3.45 -9.13 -33.84
CA MET A 1 2.77 -7.82 -33.70
C MET A 1 2.30 -7.49 -32.28
N LEU A 2 1.53 -8.32 -31.57
CA LEU A 2 1.09 -8.00 -30.19
C LEU A 2 2.24 -8.05 -29.16
N ILE A 3 3.07 -9.09 -29.23
CA ILE A 3 4.20 -9.29 -28.30
C ILE A 3 5.24 -8.17 -28.39
N GLU A 4 5.55 -7.68 -29.59
CA GLU A 4 6.47 -6.55 -29.79
C GLU A 4 5.92 -5.24 -29.21
N LYS A 5 4.59 -5.00 -29.30
CA LYS A 5 3.96 -3.84 -28.68
C LYS A 5 4.02 -3.88 -27.15
N TRP A 6 3.84 -5.06 -26.55
CA TRP A 6 3.98 -5.24 -25.12
C TRP A 6 5.43 -5.03 -24.65
N LEU A 7 6.40 -5.63 -25.36
CA LEU A 7 7.82 -5.46 -25.03
C LEU A 7 8.26 -3.99 -25.14
N THR A 8 7.85 -3.30 -26.20
CA THR A 8 8.22 -1.89 -26.40
C THR A 8 7.57 -0.97 -25.38
N THR A 9 6.33 -1.22 -24.99
CA THR A 9 5.66 -0.47 -23.92
C THR A 9 6.33 -0.69 -22.57
N PHE A 10 6.67 -1.95 -22.25
CA PHE A 10 7.40 -2.29 -21.04
C PHE A 10 8.79 -1.66 -21.00
N GLY A 11 9.51 -1.67 -22.12
CA GLY A 11 10.81 -0.99 -22.24
C GLY A 11 10.71 0.52 -22.02
N LYS A 12 9.69 1.18 -22.59
CA LYS A 12 9.43 2.62 -22.35
C LYS A 12 9.13 2.90 -20.87
N TYR A 13 8.33 2.05 -20.22
CA TYR A 13 8.03 2.16 -18.80
C TYR A 13 9.29 2.03 -17.94
N LEU A 14 10.15 1.05 -18.22
CA LEU A 14 11.42 0.87 -17.52
C LEU A 14 12.36 2.09 -17.68
N ILE A 15 12.45 2.64 -18.90
CA ILE A 15 13.25 3.85 -19.16
C ILE A 15 12.70 5.04 -18.37
N LEU A 16 11.37 5.22 -18.34
CA LEU A 16 10.73 6.28 -17.57
C LEU A 16 10.97 6.12 -16.07
N MET A 17 10.87 4.89 -15.56
CA MET A 17 11.16 4.59 -14.16
C MET A 17 12.62 4.87 -13.81
N GLY A 18 13.57 4.49 -14.67
CA GLY A 18 14.99 4.82 -14.50
C GLY A 18 15.27 6.32 -14.49
N ARG A 19 14.59 7.09 -15.35
CA ARG A 19 14.71 8.57 -15.36
C ARG A 19 14.21 9.21 -14.06
N SER A 20 13.19 8.64 -13.42
CA SER A 20 12.65 9.16 -12.16
C SER A 20 13.66 9.15 -11.01
N PHE A 21 14.70 8.32 -11.07
CA PHE A 21 15.79 8.30 -10.08
C PHE A 21 16.95 9.26 -10.38
N SER A 22 16.87 10.03 -11.47
CA SER A 22 17.92 11.01 -11.84
C SER A 22 18.01 12.13 -10.81
N ARG A 23 19.20 12.75 -10.68
CA ARG A 23 19.46 13.78 -9.66
C ARG A 23 18.48 14.95 -9.81
N PRO A 24 17.68 15.29 -8.77
CA PRO A 24 16.80 16.45 -8.83
C PRO A 24 17.60 17.75 -8.88
N GLU A 25 17.15 18.69 -9.70
CA GLU A 25 17.83 19.99 -9.94
C GLU A 25 17.89 20.87 -8.69
N ARG A 26 16.93 20.72 -7.76
CA ARG A 26 16.84 21.50 -6.51
C ARG A 26 16.43 20.62 -5.32
N MET A 27 17.43 20.05 -4.64
CA MET A 27 17.25 19.17 -3.47
C MET A 27 16.33 19.75 -2.38
N ARG A 28 16.44 21.06 -2.10
CA ARG A 28 15.63 21.72 -1.05
C ARG A 28 14.14 21.75 -1.37
N MET A 29 13.78 21.95 -2.64
CA MET A 29 12.39 21.97 -3.09
C MET A 29 11.83 20.55 -3.13
N PHE A 30 12.63 19.59 -3.60
CA PHE A 30 12.28 18.18 -3.62
C PHE A 30 11.95 17.65 -2.21
N LEU A 31 12.81 17.90 -1.21
CA LEU A 31 12.55 17.46 0.17
C LEU A 31 11.29 18.09 0.77
N LYS A 32 11.03 19.38 0.49
CA LYS A 32 9.82 20.06 0.95
C LYS A 32 8.56 19.41 0.36
N GLN A 33 8.56 19.12 -0.94
CA GLN A 33 7.44 18.44 -1.59
C GLN A 33 7.29 17.00 -1.10
N TYR A 34 8.39 16.26 -0.98
CA TYR A 34 8.40 14.88 -0.48
C TYR A 34 7.77 14.76 0.91
N ILE A 35 8.13 15.64 1.85
CA ILE A 35 7.55 15.65 3.20
C ILE A 35 6.06 16.00 3.15
N LYS A 36 5.67 16.92 2.27
CA LYS A 36 4.25 17.30 2.09
C LYS A 36 3.43 16.11 1.60
N GLU A 37 3.90 15.41 0.56
CA GLU A 37 3.25 14.21 0.02
C GLU A 37 3.18 13.09 1.06
N MET A 38 4.28 12.84 1.79
CA MET A 38 4.31 11.86 2.86
C MET A 38 3.29 12.15 3.96
N SER A 39 3.17 13.41 4.37
CA SER A 39 2.20 13.83 5.38
C SER A 39 0.77 13.65 4.87
N GLN A 40 0.48 14.10 3.66
CA GLN A 40 -0.86 14.02 3.07
C GLN A 40 -1.29 12.56 2.84
N LEU A 41 -0.47 11.78 2.14
CA LEU A 41 -0.75 10.36 1.89
C LEU A 41 -0.82 9.55 3.18
N GLY A 42 0.06 9.84 4.16
CA GLY A 42 0.10 9.18 5.45
C GLY A 42 -1.15 9.45 6.28
N ILE A 43 -1.44 10.72 6.57
CA ILE A 43 -2.55 11.15 7.43
C ILE A 43 -3.90 10.68 6.84
N ASP A 44 -4.09 10.84 5.53
CA ASP A 44 -5.32 10.42 4.85
C ASP A 44 -5.53 8.90 4.90
N SER A 45 -4.50 8.11 5.19
CA SER A 45 -4.59 6.64 5.27
C SER A 45 -4.94 6.14 6.68
N ILE A 46 -4.68 6.93 7.73
CA ILE A 46 -4.79 6.50 9.14
C ILE A 46 -6.21 6.01 9.45
N GLY A 47 -7.24 6.74 9.00
CA GLY A 47 -8.64 6.41 9.29
C GLY A 47 -9.04 5.03 8.72
N ILE A 48 -8.70 4.76 7.47
CA ILE A 48 -9.00 3.49 6.79
C ILE A 48 -8.21 2.35 7.44
N VAL A 49 -6.93 2.57 7.74
CA VAL A 49 -6.06 1.59 8.38
C VAL A 49 -6.59 1.18 9.76
N LEU A 50 -7.00 2.13 10.60
CA LEU A 50 -7.55 1.85 11.92
C LEU A 50 -8.83 1.01 11.84
N LEU A 51 -9.75 1.41 10.96
CA LEU A 51 -11.03 0.72 10.78
C LEU A 51 -10.81 -0.72 10.33
N ILE A 52 -9.97 -0.93 9.32
CA ILE A 52 -9.72 -2.27 8.79
C ILE A 52 -8.97 -3.15 9.80
N SER A 53 -7.95 -2.60 10.48
CA SER A 53 -7.18 -3.34 11.49
C SER A 53 -8.07 -3.83 12.64
N PHE A 54 -9.06 -3.04 13.04
CA PHE A 54 -10.02 -3.43 14.07
C PHE A 54 -10.89 -4.61 13.62
N PHE A 55 -11.50 -4.53 12.44
CA PHE A 55 -12.38 -5.60 11.95
C PHE A 55 -11.60 -6.89 11.67
N ILE A 56 -10.40 -6.79 11.11
CA ILE A 56 -9.58 -7.96 10.82
C ILE A 56 -9.14 -8.66 12.10
N GLY A 57 -8.72 -7.90 13.12
CA GLY A 57 -8.38 -8.48 14.43
C GLY A 57 -9.56 -9.25 15.05
N ALA A 58 -10.77 -8.71 14.95
CA ALA A 58 -11.98 -9.37 15.42
C ALA A 58 -12.28 -10.66 14.63
N VAL A 59 -12.17 -10.63 13.30
CA VAL A 59 -12.39 -11.79 12.43
C VAL A 59 -11.40 -12.91 12.75
N ILE A 60 -10.11 -12.60 12.88
CA ILE A 60 -9.07 -13.60 13.20
C ILE A 60 -9.34 -14.21 14.58
N CYS A 61 -9.69 -13.41 15.58
CA CYS A 61 -10.00 -13.90 16.93
C CYS A 61 -11.15 -14.91 16.92
N ILE A 62 -12.24 -14.60 16.21
CA ILE A 62 -13.40 -15.50 16.07
C ILE A 62 -13.00 -16.77 15.32
N GLN A 63 -12.30 -16.62 14.21
CA GLN A 63 -11.88 -17.75 13.38
C GLN A 63 -10.94 -18.69 14.12
N MET A 64 -10.04 -18.14 14.94
CA MET A 64 -9.11 -18.93 15.71
C MET A 64 -9.78 -19.68 16.87
N LYS A 65 -10.76 -19.04 17.52
CA LYS A 65 -11.60 -19.70 18.52
C LYS A 65 -12.35 -20.89 17.91
N LEU A 66 -12.88 -20.76 16.69
CA LEU A 66 -13.60 -21.83 16.02
C LEU A 66 -12.67 -22.98 15.59
N ASN A 67 -11.44 -22.68 15.18
CA ASN A 67 -10.48 -23.68 14.72
C ASN A 67 -9.91 -24.54 15.89
N ILE A 68 -9.75 -23.93 17.07
CA ILE A 68 -9.11 -24.55 18.25
C ILE A 68 -10.10 -25.27 19.20
N GLN A 69 -11.37 -25.47 18.81
CA GLN A 69 -12.39 -26.13 19.66
C GLN A 69 -12.19 -27.64 19.89
N SER A 70 -10.98 -28.18 19.72
CA SER A 70 -10.69 -29.56 20.12
C SER A 70 -10.69 -29.67 21.65
N PRO A 71 -11.36 -30.69 22.23
CA PRO A 71 -11.39 -30.92 23.69
C PRO A 71 -10.01 -31.04 24.36
N TRP A 72 -8.97 -31.29 23.56
CA TRP A 72 -7.59 -31.49 24.01
C TRP A 72 -6.76 -30.20 24.10
N MET A 73 -7.23 -29.06 23.57
CA MET A 73 -6.45 -27.82 23.57
C MET A 73 -6.79 -26.87 24.73
N PRO A 74 -5.79 -26.36 25.47
CA PRO A 74 -5.99 -25.35 26.50
C PRO A 74 -6.51 -24.03 25.91
N ARG A 75 -7.41 -23.34 26.65
CA ARG A 75 -8.01 -22.06 26.24
C ARG A 75 -6.99 -20.93 25.99
N TRP A 76 -5.79 -21.01 26.57
CA TRP A 76 -4.74 -20.01 26.37
C TRP A 76 -4.08 -20.10 24.98
N VAL A 77 -4.14 -21.25 24.32
CA VAL A 77 -3.47 -21.45 23.02
C VAL A 77 -4.12 -20.59 21.94
N SER A 78 -5.45 -20.40 21.98
CA SER A 78 -6.13 -19.56 20.99
C SER A 78 -5.67 -18.11 21.03
N GLY A 79 -5.38 -17.55 22.21
CA GLY A 79 -4.86 -16.18 22.35
C GLY A 79 -3.42 -16.05 21.87
N TYR A 80 -2.57 -17.04 22.21
CA TYR A 80 -1.17 -17.06 21.79
C TYR A 80 -1.05 -17.12 20.26
N THR A 81 -1.74 -18.06 19.63
CA THR A 81 -1.63 -18.23 18.18
C THR A 81 -2.33 -17.11 17.41
N THR A 82 -3.43 -16.54 17.93
CA THR A 82 -4.03 -15.32 17.35
C THR A 82 -3.02 -14.17 17.32
N ARG A 83 -2.26 -13.97 18.39
CA ARG A 83 -1.22 -12.93 18.46
C ARG A 83 -0.10 -13.17 17.47
N GLU A 84 0.41 -14.40 17.37
CA GLU A 84 1.48 -14.73 16.41
C GLU A 84 1.04 -14.51 14.97
N ILE A 85 -0.14 -15.01 14.60
CA ILE A 85 -0.71 -14.86 13.25
C ILE A 85 -0.94 -13.38 12.92
N MET A 86 -1.44 -12.60 13.88
CA MET A 86 -1.66 -11.17 13.68
C MET A 86 -0.34 -10.41 13.47
N LEU A 87 0.70 -10.72 14.24
CA LEU A 87 1.99 -10.03 14.15
C LEU A 87 2.81 -10.43 12.93
N LEU A 88 2.91 -11.73 12.63
CA LEU A 88 3.82 -12.24 11.59
C LEU A 88 3.24 -12.10 10.18
N GLU A 89 1.98 -12.49 9.98
CA GLU A 89 1.40 -12.63 8.64
C GLU A 89 0.52 -11.43 8.28
N PHE A 90 -0.41 -11.10 9.17
CA PHE A 90 -1.49 -10.17 8.85
C PHE A 90 -1.08 -8.70 8.97
N SER A 91 -0.26 -8.34 9.96
CA SER A 91 0.14 -6.94 10.16
C SER A 91 0.91 -6.37 8.96
N SER A 92 1.82 -7.15 8.37
CA SER A 92 2.66 -6.72 7.26
C SER A 92 1.92 -6.86 5.92
N SER A 93 1.31 -8.01 5.66
CA SER A 93 0.72 -8.33 4.36
C SER A 93 -0.52 -7.49 4.06
N ILE A 94 -1.47 -7.41 5.01
CA ILE A 94 -2.70 -6.67 4.79
C ILE A 94 -2.44 -5.17 4.73
N MET A 95 -1.59 -4.67 5.62
CA MET A 95 -1.25 -3.24 5.65
C MET A 95 -0.63 -2.82 4.31
N CYS A 96 0.33 -3.58 3.79
CA CYS A 96 0.93 -3.33 2.48
C CYS A 96 -0.11 -3.35 1.36
N LEU A 97 -1.02 -4.33 1.35
CA LEU A 97 -2.04 -4.45 0.31
C LEU A 97 -3.04 -3.29 0.32
N ILE A 98 -3.51 -2.90 1.50
CA ILE A 98 -4.44 -1.76 1.67
C ILE A 98 -3.76 -0.45 1.28
N LEU A 99 -2.55 -0.22 1.77
CA LEU A 99 -1.80 1.00 1.47
C LEU A 99 -1.47 1.09 -0.02
N ALA A 100 -1.04 0.00 -0.66
CA ALA A 100 -0.80 -0.03 -2.10
C ALA A 100 -2.06 0.35 -2.90
N GLY A 101 -3.23 -0.16 -2.51
CA GLY A 101 -4.50 0.18 -3.14
C GLY A 101 -4.87 1.65 -2.97
N LYS A 102 -4.91 2.15 -1.72
CA LYS A 102 -5.36 3.52 -1.43
C LYS A 102 -4.36 4.58 -1.91
N VAL A 103 -3.08 4.40 -1.58
CA VAL A 103 -2.03 5.35 -1.96
C VAL A 103 -1.78 5.30 -3.47
N GLY A 104 -1.72 4.10 -4.05
CA GLY A 104 -1.56 3.94 -5.49
C GLY A 104 -2.70 4.56 -6.30
N SER A 105 -3.95 4.39 -5.85
CA SER A 105 -5.12 4.99 -6.51
C SER A 105 -5.12 6.51 -6.41
N ASN A 106 -4.75 7.08 -5.25
CA ASN A 106 -4.65 8.53 -5.08
C ASN A 106 -3.58 9.12 -6.03
N ILE A 107 -2.39 8.53 -6.07
CA ILE A 107 -1.29 8.98 -6.96
C ILE A 107 -1.71 8.87 -8.42
N ALA A 108 -2.33 7.75 -8.82
CA ALA A 108 -2.80 7.57 -10.19
C ALA A 108 -3.89 8.60 -10.57
N SER A 109 -4.80 8.91 -9.64
CA SER A 109 -5.86 9.91 -9.84
C SER A 109 -5.30 11.33 -9.98
N GLU A 110 -4.30 11.70 -9.17
CA GLU A 110 -3.64 13.00 -9.27
C GLU A 110 -2.90 13.15 -10.61
N LEU A 111 -2.09 12.17 -10.99
CA LEU A 111 -1.40 12.16 -12.29
C LEU A 111 -2.40 12.17 -13.46
N GLY A 112 -3.52 11.45 -13.34
CA GLY A 112 -4.60 11.47 -14.33
C GLY A 112 -5.24 12.86 -14.46
N THR A 113 -5.49 13.54 -13.34
CA THR A 113 -6.03 14.90 -13.32
C THR A 113 -5.07 15.90 -13.94
N MET A 114 -3.77 15.78 -13.64
CA MET A 114 -2.72 16.63 -14.24
C MET A 114 -2.62 16.43 -15.76
N ARG A 115 -2.83 15.19 -16.24
CA ARG A 115 -2.88 14.89 -17.68
C ARG A 115 -4.10 15.50 -18.35
N VAL A 116 -5.28 15.37 -17.75
CA VAL A 116 -6.54 15.93 -18.30
C VAL A 116 -6.51 17.45 -18.33
N THR A 117 -5.90 18.08 -17.33
CA THR A 117 -5.72 19.54 -17.25
C THR A 117 -4.53 20.05 -18.05
N GLN A 118 -3.82 19.18 -18.80
CA GLN A 118 -2.63 19.49 -19.60
C GLN A 118 -1.47 20.12 -18.81
N GLN A 119 -1.45 19.98 -17.48
CA GLN A 119 -0.37 20.48 -16.63
C GLN A 119 0.96 19.77 -16.91
N ILE A 120 0.91 18.50 -17.30
CA ILE A 120 2.10 17.72 -17.67
C ILE A 120 2.73 18.24 -18.96
N ASP A 121 1.91 18.67 -19.93
CA ASP A 121 2.38 19.19 -21.22
C ASP A 121 2.90 20.64 -21.11
N ALA A 122 2.51 21.35 -20.04
CA ALA A 122 2.88 22.74 -19.79
C ALA A 122 4.20 22.92 -19.02
N LEU A 123 4.74 21.85 -18.44
CA LEU A 123 6.01 21.81 -17.69
C LEU A 123 7.18 21.43 -18.60
#